data_AF-A0A0Q8ZUD2-F1
#
_entry.id   AF-A0A0Q8ZUD2-F1
#
_cell.length_a   1.000
_cell.length_b   1.000
_cell.length_c   1.000
_cell.angle_alpha   90.00
_cell.angle_beta   90.00
_cell.angle_gamma   90.00
#
_symmetry.space_group_name_H-M   'P 1'
#
loop_
_entity.id
_entity.type
_entity.pdbx_description
1 polymer ?
#
loop_
_entity_poly.entity_id
_entity_poly.type
_entity_poly.pdbx_seq_one_letter_code
_entity_poly.pdbx_strand_id
1 'polypeptide(L)'
;MAGAEPAPPPCWNPDGTPCASIGTAGPGGANVAIPGGPVGEAGAGGASGVIPGGPGGEAGPGGASGVIPGGPGGSAGPEGATGSIPGGPAGTAGPGGASGGIPGGPVGSAGPGGASGCIPGVGCATIPAP
;
A
#
# COMPACT_ATOMS: atom_id res chain seq x y z
N MET A 1 21.29 44.27 21.82
CA MET A 1 19.97 44.42 21.17
C MET A 1 19.98 43.53 19.93
N ALA A 2 19.67 42.25 20.09
CA ALA A 2 19.46 41.36 18.94
C ALA A 2 18.07 41.70 18.38
N GLY A 3 18.02 42.24 17.16
CA GLY A 3 16.75 42.48 16.48
C GLY A 3 16.10 41.13 16.20
N ALA A 4 14.90 40.90 16.73
CA ALA A 4 14.09 39.76 16.32
C ALA A 4 13.90 39.85 14.81
N GLU A 5 14.33 38.82 14.09
CA GLU A 5 14.07 38.67 12.67
C GLU A 5 12.55 38.80 12.47
N PRO A 6 12.06 39.69 11.58
CA PRO A 6 10.63 39.81 11.31
C PRO A 6 10.06 38.43 10.99
N ALA A 7 8.98 38.04 11.67
CA ALA A 7 8.29 36.80 11.38
C ALA A 7 8.06 36.71 9.86
N PRO A 8 8.42 35.60 9.21
CA PRO A 8 8.27 35.46 7.77
C PRO A 8 6.83 35.81 7.37
N PRO A 9 6.63 36.55 6.26
CA PRO A 9 5.32 36.99 5.86
C PRO A 9 4.40 35.78 5.77
N PRO A 10 3.15 35.93 6.21
CA PRO A 10 2.27 34.79 6.34
C PRO A 10 1.99 34.30 4.88
N CYS A 11 2.14 33.00 4.62
CA CYS A 11 2.12 32.48 3.25
C CYS A 11 0.69 32.20 2.76
N TRP A 12 0.30 32.89 1.68
CA TRP A 12 -1.08 32.92 1.17
C TRP A 12 -1.09 32.20 -0.17
N ASN A 13 -2.05 31.30 -0.36
CA ASN A 13 -2.33 30.68 -1.65
C ASN A 13 -2.83 31.75 -2.65
N PRO A 14 -2.73 31.52 -3.98
CA PRO A 14 -3.26 32.43 -4.99
C PRO A 14 -4.78 32.65 -4.90
N ASP A 15 -5.51 31.82 -4.14
CA ASP A 15 -6.93 31.95 -3.83
C ASP A 15 -7.25 32.74 -2.54
N GLY A 16 -6.22 33.25 -1.85
CA GLY A 16 -6.35 34.08 -0.63
C GLY A 16 -6.48 33.30 0.68
N THR A 17 -6.42 31.97 0.66
CA THR A 17 -6.40 31.14 1.88
C THR A 17 -4.99 31.09 2.51
N PRO A 18 -4.86 30.94 3.84
CA PRO A 18 -3.54 30.67 4.43
C PRO A 18 -3.06 29.31 3.95
N CYS A 19 -1.77 29.16 3.62
CA CYS A 19 -1.23 27.88 3.11
C CYS A 19 -1.57 26.68 4.01
N ALA A 20 -1.71 26.92 5.32
CA ALA A 20 -1.98 25.89 6.32
C ALA A 20 -3.43 25.39 6.36
N SER A 21 -4.34 25.95 5.55
CA SER A 21 -5.79 25.65 5.67
C SER A 21 -6.17 24.21 5.33
N ILE A 22 -5.31 23.48 4.62
CA ILE A 22 -5.61 22.14 4.12
C ILE A 22 -4.48 21.13 4.44
N GLY A 23 -3.28 21.61 4.78
CA GLY A 23 -2.14 20.75 5.09
C GLY A 23 -0.92 21.54 5.57
N THR A 24 0.07 20.84 6.10
CA THR A 24 1.35 21.45 6.49
C THR A 24 2.53 20.64 5.96
N ALA A 25 3.68 21.28 5.79
CA ALA A 25 4.93 20.62 5.43
C ALA A 25 6.08 21.21 6.23
N GLY A 26 6.97 20.36 6.72
CA GLY A 26 8.13 20.74 7.51
C GLY A 26 9.18 19.62 7.59
N PRO A 27 10.27 19.84 8.35
CA PRO A 27 11.39 18.88 8.43
C PRO A 27 10.99 17.49 8.93
N GLY A 28 9.90 17.39 9.70
CA GLY A 28 9.37 16.12 10.20
C GLY A 28 8.45 15.38 9.23
N GLY A 29 8.04 16.01 8.13
CA GLY A 29 7.07 15.47 7.19
C GLY A 29 6.05 16.48 6.69
N ALA A 30 5.08 15.99 5.94
CA ALA A 30 3.95 16.75 5.43
C ALA A 30 2.64 15.99 5.65
N ASN A 31 1.55 16.72 5.84
CA ASN A 31 0.21 16.17 5.95
C ASN A 31 -0.78 17.03 5.16
N VAL A 32 -1.87 16.41 4.70
CA VAL A 32 -2.97 17.05 4.02
C VAL A 32 -4.28 16.40 4.43
N ALA A 33 -5.33 17.20 4.64
CA ALA A 33 -6.67 16.72 4.90
C ALA A 33 -7.66 17.60 4.12
N ILE A 34 -8.13 17.09 2.98
CA ILE A 34 -9.18 17.76 2.22
C ILE A 34 -10.55 17.41 2.85
N PRO A 35 -11.38 18.37 3.25
CA PRO A 35 -12.74 18.08 3.74
C PRO A 35 -13.55 17.28 2.70
N GLY A 36 -14.01 16.08 3.07
CA GLY A 36 -14.73 15.16 2.18
C GLY A 36 -13.89 14.57 1.05
N GLY A 37 -12.59 14.87 1.00
CA GLY A 37 -11.67 14.43 -0.04
C GLY A 37 -10.50 13.64 0.53
N PRO A 38 -9.42 13.49 -0.24
CA PRO A 38 -8.25 12.72 0.16
C PRO A 38 -7.59 13.27 1.42
N VAL A 39 -7.04 12.36 2.22
CA VAL A 39 -6.22 12.66 3.39
C VAL A 39 -4.91 11.90 3.22
N GLY A 40 -3.79 12.48 3.63
CA GLY A 40 -2.52 11.78 3.62
C GLY A 40 -1.46 12.45 4.48
N GLU A 41 -0.46 11.66 4.86
CA GLU A 41 0.69 12.09 5.63
C GLU A 41 1.95 11.41 5.07
N ALA A 42 3.08 12.08 5.15
CA ALA A 42 4.38 11.54 4.80
C ALA A 42 5.45 12.08 5.75
N GLY A 43 6.32 11.23 6.25
CA GLY A 43 7.44 11.59 7.11
C GLY A 43 8.57 10.56 7.03
N ALA A 44 9.55 10.67 7.92
CA ALA A 44 10.72 9.77 7.92
C ALA A 44 10.34 8.28 8.11
N GLY A 45 9.20 8.00 8.75
CA GLY A 45 8.70 6.64 8.98
C GLY A 45 7.93 6.04 7.81
N GLY A 46 7.63 6.82 6.77
CA GLY A 46 6.77 6.40 5.67
C GLY A 46 5.67 7.40 5.35
N ALA A 47 4.74 6.99 4.50
CA ALA A 47 3.60 7.76 4.07
C ALA A 47 2.31 6.93 4.12
N SER A 48 1.18 7.58 4.37
CA SER A 48 -0.15 7.01 4.31
C SER A 48 -1.09 7.93 3.55
N GLY A 49 -2.12 7.36 2.95
CA GLY A 49 -3.14 8.13 2.26
C GLY A 49 -4.42 7.35 2.08
N VAL A 50 -5.54 8.05 2.12
CA VAL A 50 -6.86 7.48 1.89
C VAL A 50 -7.73 8.46 1.13
N ILE A 51 -8.53 7.93 0.22
CA ILE A 51 -9.60 8.64 -0.46
C ILE A 51 -10.93 8.12 0.12
N PRO A 52 -11.82 8.99 0.65
CA PRO A 52 -13.12 8.55 1.14
C PRO A 52 -13.90 7.77 0.07
N GLY A 53 -14.29 6.53 0.40
CA GLY A 53 -14.95 5.60 -0.53
C GLY A 53 -14.06 5.05 -1.66
N GLY A 54 -12.80 5.51 -1.74
CA GLY A 54 -11.83 5.12 -2.73
C GLY A 54 -10.64 4.36 -2.13
N PRO A 55 -9.56 4.23 -2.89
CA PRO A 55 -8.36 3.52 -2.45
C PRO A 55 -7.71 4.17 -1.22
N GLY A 56 -7.09 3.33 -0.42
CA GLY A 56 -6.16 3.75 0.63
C GLY A 56 -4.90 2.90 0.59
N GLY A 57 -3.82 3.42 1.17
CA GLY A 57 -2.56 2.70 1.24
C GLY A 57 -1.53 3.42 2.08
N GLU A 58 -0.51 2.66 2.44
CA GLU A 58 0.59 3.11 3.29
C GLU A 58 1.89 2.48 2.79
N ALA A 59 3.00 3.17 2.98
CA ALA A 59 4.33 2.68 2.63
C ALA A 59 5.37 3.20 3.62
N GLY A 60 6.28 2.33 4.06
CA GLY A 60 7.40 2.68 4.91
C GLY A 60 8.55 1.68 4.78
N PRO A 61 9.58 1.76 5.63
CA PRO A 61 10.74 0.87 5.57
C PRO A 61 10.40 -0.62 5.69
N GLY A 62 9.29 -0.95 6.36
CA GLY A 62 8.82 -2.33 6.51
C GLY A 62 8.02 -2.87 5.32
N GLY A 63 7.75 -2.04 4.31
CA GLY A 63 6.93 -2.40 3.16
C GLY A 63 5.78 -1.42 2.89
N ALA A 64 4.91 -1.80 1.96
CA ALA A 64 3.75 -1.05 1.55
C ALA A 64 2.49 -1.92 1.55
N SER A 65 1.34 -1.29 1.72
CA SER A 65 0.03 -1.92 1.58
C SER A 65 -0.95 -0.99 0.89
N GLY A 66 -1.96 -1.56 0.25
CA GLY A 66 -3.01 -0.81 -0.40
C GLY A 66 -4.26 -1.64 -0.56
N VAL A 67 -5.40 -0.97 -0.51
CA VAL A 67 -6.71 -1.60 -0.69
C VAL A 67 -7.64 -0.65 -1.44
N ILE A 68 -8.47 -1.25 -2.28
CA ILE A 68 -9.59 -0.58 -2.94
C ILE A 68 -10.87 -1.16 -2.34
N PRO A 69 -11.79 -0.35 -1.80
CA PRO A 69 -13.07 -0.83 -1.29
C PRO A 69 -13.83 -1.63 -2.37
N GLY A 70 -14.18 -2.88 -2.05
CA GLY A 70 -14.83 -3.82 -2.98
C GLY A 70 -13.92 -4.31 -4.13
N GLY A 71 -12.68 -3.83 -4.20
CA GLY A 71 -11.71 -4.14 -5.23
C GLY A 71 -10.49 -4.87 -4.67
N PRO A 72 -9.41 -4.96 -5.46
CA PRO A 72 -8.19 -5.62 -5.07
C PRO A 72 -7.51 -4.95 -3.87
N GLY A 73 -6.77 -5.75 -3.13
CA GLY A 73 -5.86 -5.28 -2.10
C GLY A 73 -4.60 -6.13 -2.06
N GLY A 74 -3.56 -5.60 -1.43
CA GLY A 74 -2.29 -6.29 -1.30
C GLY A 74 -1.32 -5.57 -0.41
N SER A 75 -0.24 -6.27 -0.09
CA SER A 75 0.89 -5.75 0.66
C SER A 75 2.19 -6.33 0.13
N ALA A 76 3.29 -5.63 0.33
CA ALA A 76 4.63 -6.09 -0.03
C ALA A 76 5.65 -5.55 0.97
N GLY A 77 6.56 -6.40 1.41
CA GLY A 77 7.67 -6.06 2.29
C GLY A 77 8.84 -7.03 2.13
N PRO A 78 9.85 -6.95 3.00
CA PRO A 78 11.04 -7.81 2.93
C PRO A 78 10.73 -9.31 2.95
N GLU A 79 9.67 -9.70 3.67
CA GLU A 79 9.23 -11.09 3.80
C GLU A 79 8.37 -11.58 2.63
N GLY A 80 8.12 -10.71 1.65
CA GLY A 80 7.32 -11.04 0.48
C GLY A 80 6.09 -10.14 0.30
N ALA A 81 5.23 -10.55 -0.61
CA ALA A 81 4.04 -9.84 -1.02
C ALA A 81 2.80 -10.73 -0.97
N THR A 82 1.66 -10.09 -0.79
CA THR A 82 0.33 -10.69 -0.86
C THR A 82 -0.55 -9.86 -1.78
N GLY A 83 -1.50 -10.52 -2.45
CA GLY A 83 -2.48 -9.86 -3.29
C GLY A 83 -3.76 -10.67 -3.31
N SER A 84 -4.89 -9.99 -3.31
CA SER A 84 -6.20 -10.62 -3.39
C SER A 84 -7.20 -9.74 -4.12
N ILE A 85 -8.13 -10.40 -4.80
CA ILE A 85 -9.28 -9.78 -5.44
C ILE A 85 -10.53 -10.41 -4.84
N PRO A 86 -11.50 -9.64 -4.31
CA PRO A 86 -12.75 -10.18 -3.81
C PRO A 86 -13.45 -11.04 -4.88
N GLY A 87 -13.74 -12.30 -4.53
CA GLY A 87 -14.32 -13.30 -5.46
C GLY A 87 -13.38 -13.75 -6.59
N GLY A 88 -12.18 -13.20 -6.67
CA GLY A 88 -11.20 -13.48 -7.70
C GLY A 88 -9.93 -14.14 -7.14
N PRO A 89 -8.85 -14.16 -7.94
CA PRO A 89 -7.60 -14.77 -7.55
C PRO A 89 -6.97 -14.12 -6.31
N ALA A 90 -6.24 -14.91 -5.56
CA ALA A 90 -5.38 -14.45 -4.48
C ALA A 90 -4.06 -15.22 -4.51
N GLY A 91 -3.02 -14.62 -3.94
CA GLY A 91 -1.72 -15.25 -3.85
C GLY A 91 -0.76 -14.52 -2.95
N THR A 92 0.32 -15.22 -2.62
CA THR A 92 1.43 -14.74 -1.81
C THR A 92 2.75 -15.16 -2.46
N ALA A 93 3.81 -14.39 -2.26
CA ALA A 93 5.15 -14.74 -2.72
C ALA A 93 6.19 -14.17 -1.75
N GLY A 94 7.17 -14.97 -1.37
CA GLY A 94 8.27 -14.55 -0.50
C GLY A 94 9.49 -15.47 -0.65
N PRO A 95 10.51 -15.32 0.20
CA PRO A 95 11.73 -16.13 0.13
C PRO A 95 11.49 -17.64 0.22
N GLY A 96 10.43 -18.06 0.91
CA GLY A 96 10.03 -19.47 1.03
C GLY A 96 9.28 -20.03 -0.19
N GLY A 97 8.99 -19.21 -1.19
CA GLY A 97 8.19 -19.58 -2.36
C GLY A 97 6.94 -18.72 -2.54
N ALA A 98 6.11 -19.12 -3.49
CA ALA A 98 4.87 -18.48 -3.84
C ALA A 98 3.70 -19.46 -3.83
N SER A 99 2.51 -18.94 -3.57
CA SER A 99 1.25 -19.65 -3.68
C SER A 99 0.20 -18.77 -4.33
N GLY A 100 -0.76 -19.39 -5.00
CA GLY A 100 -1.86 -18.67 -5.61
C GLY A 100 -3.00 -19.58 -5.95
N GLY A 101 -4.20 -19.01 -6.01
CA GLY A 101 -5.40 -19.76 -6.32
C GLY A 101 -6.50 -18.86 -6.86
N ILE A 102 -7.38 -19.48 -7.63
CA ILE A 102 -8.61 -18.89 -8.14
C ILE A 102 -9.78 -19.60 -7.46
N PRO A 103 -10.76 -18.89 -6.88
CA PRO A 103 -11.96 -19.51 -6.32
C PRO A 103 -12.65 -20.41 -7.35
N GLY A 104 -12.84 -21.69 -7.02
CA GLY A 104 -13.39 -22.70 -7.93
C GLY A 104 -12.50 -23.09 -9.11
N GLY A 105 -11.31 -22.51 -9.22
CA GLY A 105 -10.35 -22.73 -10.29
C GLY A 105 -9.04 -23.35 -9.81
N PRO A 106 -7.98 -23.23 -10.62
CA PRO A 106 -6.67 -23.77 -10.29
C PRO A 106 -6.07 -23.17 -9.02
N VAL A 107 -5.29 -23.98 -8.32
CA VAL A 107 -4.45 -23.58 -7.18
C VAL A 107 -3.05 -24.15 -7.36
N GLY A 108 -2.03 -23.47 -6.86
CA GLY A 108 -0.68 -23.99 -6.85
C GLY A 108 0.25 -23.26 -5.90
N SER A 109 1.38 -23.89 -5.64
CA SER A 109 2.47 -23.36 -4.85
C SER A 109 3.81 -23.83 -5.42
N ALA A 110 4.83 -22.99 -5.33
CA ALA A 110 6.19 -23.33 -5.72
C ALA A 110 7.19 -22.72 -4.73
N GLY A 111 8.23 -23.46 -4.36
CA GLY A 111 9.29 -22.98 -3.48
C GLY A 111 10.54 -23.86 -3.56
N PRO A 112 11.51 -23.67 -2.66
CA PRO A 112 12.77 -24.41 -2.66
C PRO A 112 12.61 -25.94 -2.58
N GLY A 113 11.50 -26.44 -2.04
CA GLY A 113 11.19 -27.87 -1.96
C GLY A 113 10.52 -28.46 -3.21
N GLY A 114 10.27 -27.65 -4.24
CA GLY A 114 9.54 -28.06 -5.45
C GLY A 114 8.24 -27.28 -5.65
N ALA A 115 7.42 -27.76 -6.58
CA ALA A 115 6.16 -27.15 -6.95
C ALA A 115 5.01 -28.15 -6.93
N SER A 116 3.81 -27.67 -6.62
CA SER A 116 2.58 -28.43 -6.68
C SER A 116 1.44 -27.59 -7.22
N GLY A 117 0.48 -28.22 -7.88
CA GLY A 117 -0.70 -27.55 -8.38
C GLY A 117 -1.85 -28.52 -8.63
N CYS A 118 -3.06 -28.00 -8.53
CA CYS A 118 -4.30 -28.72 -8.77
C CYS A 118 -5.20 -27.90 -9.66
N ILE A 119 -5.85 -28.57 -10.61
CA ILE A 119 -6.93 -28.02 -11.43
C ILE A 119 -8.19 -28.83 -11.14
N PRO A 120 -9.27 -28.19 -10.63
CA PRO A 120 -10.54 -28.87 -10.39
C PRO A 120 -11.05 -29.59 -11.64
N GLY A 121 -11.47 -30.85 -11.48
CA GLY A 121 -11.96 -31.68 -12.59
C GLY A 121 -10.87 -32.24 -13.52
N VAL A 122 -9.59 -31.88 -13.34
CA VAL A 122 -8.47 -32.40 -14.14
C VAL A 122 -7.52 -33.24 -13.31
N GLY A 123 -7.08 -32.74 -12.15
CA GLY A 123 -6.17 -33.46 -11.26
C GLY A 123 -5.08 -32.58 -10.65
N CYS A 124 -4.20 -33.21 -9.87
CA CYS A 124 -3.08 -32.56 -9.20
C CYS A 124 -1.74 -33.14 -9.66
N ALA A 125 -0.71 -32.31 -9.64
CA ALA A 125 0.66 -32.71 -9.89
C ALA A 125 1.61 -32.08 -8.88
N THR A 126 2.68 -32.81 -8.54
CA THR A 126 3.76 -32.33 -7.67
C THR A 126 5.10 -32.72 -8.28
N ILE A 127 6.01 -31.75 -8.37
CA ILE A 127 7.38 -31.90 -8.83
C ILE A 127 8.31 -31.52 -7.67
N PRO A 128 9.00 -32.49 -7.05
CA PRO A 128 10.01 -32.20 -6.03
C PRO A 128 11.18 -31.39 -6.59
N ALA A 129 11.90 -30.69 -5.72
CA ALA A 129 13.17 -30.07 -6.10
C ALA A 129 14.22 -31.13 -6.52
N PRO A 130 15.15 -30.79 -7.43
CA PRO A 130 16.25 -31.68 -7.84
C PRO A 130 17.19 -32.10 -6.70
#